data_AF-A0A3D4XXQ2-F1
#
_entry.id   AF-A0A3D4XXQ2-F1
#
_cell.length_a   1.000
_cell.length_b   1.000
_cell.length_c   1.000
_cell.angle_alpha   90.00
_cell.angle_beta   90.00
_cell.angle_gamma   90.00
#
_symmetry.space_group_name_H-M   'P 1'
#
loop_
_entity.id
_entity.type
_entity.pdbx_description
1 polymer ?
#
loop_
_entity_poly.entity_id
_entity_poly.type
_entity_poly.pdbx_seq_one_letter_code
_entity_poly.pdbx_strand_id
1 'polypeptide(L)'
;MTIIPIAEASVVTLMGKVNDVIINPIIIFVFVLATVYFLYGLIQYLISPDNEEIRTSSKSHMLWGIVGMFIMISVFGIMNIILNTLGEENIKIESDGSYTVGDIK
;
A
#
# COMPACT_ATOMS: atom_id res chain seq x y z
N MET A 1 -21.83 -3.61 -37.19
CA MET A 1 -20.41 -3.26 -37.42
C MET A 1 -20.19 -1.88 -36.82
N THR A 2 -19.81 -1.82 -35.55
CA THR A 2 -19.62 -0.57 -34.80
C THR A 2 -18.20 -0.56 -34.25
N ILE A 3 -17.39 0.31 -34.86
CA ILE A 3 -16.27 1.08 -34.32
C ILE A 3 -15.49 0.48 -33.15
N ILE A 4 -14.27 0.06 -33.47
CA ILE A 4 -13.24 -0.39 -32.52
C ILE A 4 -12.91 0.76 -31.55
N PRO A 5 -12.92 0.55 -30.22
CA PRO A 5 -12.49 1.56 -29.26
C PRO A 5 -10.95 1.52 -29.18
N ILE A 6 -10.29 2.47 -29.84
CA ILE A 6 -8.83 2.65 -29.76
C ILE A 6 -8.48 4.07 -29.31
N ALA A 7 -8.81 4.43 -28.07
CA ALA A 7 -8.21 5.58 -27.41
C ALA A 7 -8.22 5.48 -25.87
N GLU A 8 -9.31 5.01 -25.27
CA GLU A 8 -9.43 4.94 -23.79
C GLU A 8 -8.63 3.78 -23.17
N ALA A 9 -8.36 2.71 -23.93
CA ALA A 9 -7.58 1.58 -23.45
C ALA A 9 -6.09 1.88 -23.28
N SER A 10 -5.58 3.06 -23.64
CA SER A 10 -4.13 3.33 -23.55
C SER A 10 -3.73 3.80 -22.15
N VAL A 11 -4.29 4.89 -21.63
CA VAL A 11 -3.85 5.48 -20.35
C VAL A 11 -4.26 4.61 -19.17
N VAL A 12 -5.49 4.09 -19.14
CA VAL A 12 -5.97 3.23 -18.04
C VAL A 12 -5.16 1.92 -17.97
N THR A 13 -4.90 1.29 -19.12
CA THR A 13 -4.07 0.07 -19.17
C THR A 13 -2.62 0.36 -18.81
N LEU A 14 -2.06 1.51 -19.21
CA LEU A 14 -0.71 1.91 -18.81
C LEU A 14 -0.62 2.17 -17.32
N MET A 15 -1.60 2.86 -16.72
CA MET A 15 -1.65 3.10 -15.28
C MET A 15 -1.80 1.79 -14.49
N GLY A 16 -2.67 0.88 -14.95
CA GLY A 16 -2.80 -0.46 -14.36
C GLY A 16 -1.49 -1.25 -14.41
N LYS A 17 -0.82 -1.27 -15.57
CA LYS A 17 0.49 -1.93 -15.71
C LYS A 17 1.58 -1.30 -14.85
N VAL A 18 1.61 0.03 -14.73
CA VAL A 18 2.55 0.73 -13.84
C VAL A 18 2.29 0.36 -12.39
N ASN A 19 1.02 0.30 -11.98
CA ASN A 19 0.65 -0.11 -10.63
C ASN A 19 1.14 -1.54 -10.32
N ASP A 20 0.87 -2.48 -11.23
CA ASP A 20 1.18 -3.89 -11.01
C ASP A 20 2.68 -4.20 -11.07
N VAL A 21 3.41 -3.54 -11.96
CA VAL A 21 4.83 -3.85 -12.22
C VAL A 21 5.77 -3.00 -11.36
N ILE A 22 5.36 -1.79 -10.97
CA ILE A 22 6.24 -0.84 -10.29
C ILE A 22 5.75 -0.56 -8.88
N ILE A 23 4.51 -0.10 -8.72
CA ILE A 23 4.02 0.39 -7.43
C ILE A 23 3.86 -0.75 -6.42
N ASN A 24 3.14 -1.82 -6.77
CA ASN A 24 2.90 -2.96 -5.88
C ASN A 24 4.22 -3.62 -5.42
N PRO A 25 5.19 -3.92 -6.30
CA PRO A 25 6.48 -4.47 -5.88
C PRO A 25 7.27 -3.52 -4.98
N ILE A 26 7.25 -2.21 -5.24
CA ILE A 26 7.96 -1.23 -4.40
C ILE A 26 7.35 -1.17 -3.00
N ILE A 27 6.02 -1.20 -2.87
CA ILE A 27 5.35 -1.22 -1.56
C ILE A 27 5.81 -2.43 -0.74
N ILE A 28 5.78 -3.63 -1.33
CA ILE A 28 6.23 -4.87 -0.68
C ILE A 28 7.71 -4.76 -0.31
N PHE A 29 8.55 -4.26 -1.22
CA PHE A 29 9.98 -4.10 -0.99
C PHE A 29 10.28 -3.16 0.17
N VAL A 30 9.65 -1.99 0.21
CA VAL A 30 9.81 -1.01 1.30
C VAL A 30 9.28 -1.57 2.63
N PHE A 31 8.18 -2.34 2.62
CA PHE A 31 7.65 -2.99 3.82
C PHE A 31 8.63 -4.01 4.39
N VAL A 32 9.25 -4.83 3.53
CA VAL A 32 10.30 -5.78 3.93
C VAL A 32 11.50 -5.03 4.51
N LEU A 33 11.96 -3.96 3.84
CA LEU A 33 13.07 -3.14 4.35
C LEU A 33 12.76 -2.51 5.71
N ALA A 34 11.56 -1.96 5.90
CA ALA A 34 11.14 -1.38 7.18
C ALA A 34 11.11 -2.44 8.29
N THR A 35 10.64 -3.64 7.98
CA THR A 35 10.62 -4.78 8.92
C THR A 35 12.03 -5.24 9.27
N VAL A 36 12.92 -5.38 8.29
CA VAL A 36 14.32 -5.75 8.52
C VAL A 36 15.02 -4.68 9.37
N TYR A 37 14.81 -3.40 9.09
CA TYR A 37 15.38 -2.30 9.85
C TYR A 37 14.87 -2.25 11.30
N PHE A 38 13.56 -2.49 11.49
CA PHE A 38 12.96 -2.67 12.81
C PHE A 38 13.60 -3.83 13.57
N LEU A 39 13.71 -5.01 12.93
CA LEU A 39 14.31 -6.20 13.53
C LEU A 39 15.78 -6.00 13.88
N TYR A 40 16.53 -5.29 13.04
CA TYR A 40 17.91 -4.91 13.33
C TYR A 40 18.00 -4.08 14.62
N GLY A 41 17.15 -3.06 14.77
CA GLY A 41 17.04 -2.29 16.00
C GLY A 41 16.66 -3.14 17.21
N LEU A 42 15.70 -4.06 17.04
CA LEU A 42 15.25 -4.95 18.12
C LEU A 42 16.36 -5.91 18.58
N ILE A 43 17.03 -6.57 17.65
CA ILE A 43 18.12 -7.51 17.95
C ILE A 43 19.25 -6.77 18.67
N GLN A 44 19.68 -5.62 18.14
CA GLN A 44 20.76 -4.81 18.73
C GLN A 44 20.40 -4.32 20.15
N TYR A 45 19.13 -3.97 20.37
CA TYR A 45 18.63 -3.58 21.69
C TYR A 45 18.68 -4.74 22.70
N LEU A 46 18.43 -5.97 22.27
CA LEU A 46 18.42 -7.15 23.14
C LEU A 46 19.83 -7.67 23.48
N ILE A 47 20.76 -7.65 22.52
CA ILE A 47 22.11 -8.21 22.72
C ILE A 47 23.10 -7.26 23.41
N SER A 48 22.74 -5.97 23.55
CA SER A 48 23.60 -4.94 24.17
C SER A 48 22.95 -4.33 25.43
N PRO A 49 22.67 -5.12 26.48
CA PRO A 49 21.93 -4.65 27.66
C PRO A 49 22.67 -3.57 28.46
N ASP A 50 24.01 -3.66 28.52
CA ASP A 50 24.85 -2.82 29.39
C ASP A 50 25.36 -1.53 28.71
N ASN A 51 25.06 -1.35 27.41
CA ASN A 51 25.50 -0.18 26.65
C ASN A 51 24.33 0.77 26.38
N GLU A 52 24.25 1.85 27.16
CA GLU A 52 23.17 2.84 27.06
C GLU A 52 23.14 3.60 25.71
N GLU A 53 24.31 3.84 25.11
CA GLU A 53 24.42 4.51 23.81
C GLU A 53 23.83 3.64 22.70
N ILE A 54 24.23 2.37 22.66
CA ILE A 54 23.70 1.39 21.71
C ILE A 54 22.20 1.20 21.92
N ARG A 55 21.72 1.13 23.17
CA ARG A 55 20.28 1.01 23.45
C ARG A 55 19.50 2.21 22.95
N THR A 56 20.03 3.41 23.11
CA THR A 56 19.38 4.64 22.64
C THR A 56 19.28 4.66 21.11
N SER A 57 20.39 4.37 20.42
CA SER A 57 20.40 4.27 18.96
C SER A 57 19.47 3.16 18.44
N SER A 58 19.46 2.00 19.11
CA SER A 58 18.60 0.86 18.75
C SER A 58 17.12 1.17 18.88
N LYS A 59 16.72 1.93 19.91
CA LYS A 59 15.34 2.45 20.04
C LYS A 59 14.96 3.35 18.88
N SER A 60 15.88 4.21 18.42
CA SER A 60 15.64 5.04 17.24
C SER A 60 15.44 4.18 15.98
N HIS A 61 16.24 3.12 15.78
CA HIS A 61 16.05 2.21 14.65
C HIS A 61 14.68 1.51 14.69
N MET A 62 14.26 1.02 15.85
CA MET A 62 12.92 0.44 16.04
C MET A 62 11.82 1.47 15.73
N LEU A 63 11.96 2.70 16.23
CA LEU A 63 10.97 3.76 16.01
C LEU A 63 10.80 4.08 14.53
N TRP A 64 11.89 4.28 13.80
CA TRP A 64 11.85 4.55 12.36
C TRP A 64 11.25 3.39 11.56
N GLY A 65 11.53 2.15 11.95
CA GLY A 65 10.88 0.97 11.36
C GLY A 65 9.37 0.94 11.61
N ILE A 66 8.93 1.23 12.84
CA ILE A 66 7.51 1.32 13.22
C ILE A 66 6.82 2.45 12.45
N VAL A 67 7.44 3.63 12.35
CA VAL A 67 6.88 4.77 11.61
C VAL A 67 6.68 4.40 10.14
N GLY A 68 7.65 3.71 9.52
CA GLY A 68 7.52 3.21 8.16
C GLY A 68 6.34 2.26 7.98
N MET A 69 6.18 1.27 8.89
CA MET A 69 5.04 0.35 8.86
C MET A 69 3.70 1.06 9.12
N PHE A 70 3.68 2.03 10.04
CA PHE A 70 2.49 2.81 10.37
C PHE A 70 1.99 3.60 9.16
N ILE A 71 2.88 4.21 8.38
CA ILE A 71 2.51 4.93 7.16
C ILE A 71 1.84 3.97 6.16
N MET A 72 2.42 2.78 5.94
CA MET A 72 1.86 1.78 5.02
C MET A 72 0.44 1.36 5.44
N ILE A 73 0.24 1.04 6.72
CA ILE A 73 -1.09 0.66 7.25
C ILE A 73 -2.07 1.84 7.14
N SER A 74 -1.61 3.06 7.43
CA SER A 74 -2.43 4.27 7.35
C SER A 74 -2.92 4.52 5.93
N VAL A 75 -2.09 4.31 4.91
CA VAL A 75 -2.49 4.45 3.50
C VAL A 75 -3.62 3.48 3.15
N PHE A 76 -3.52 2.20 3.53
CA PHE A 76 -4.60 1.23 3.30
C PHE A 76 -5.88 1.59 4.09
N GLY A 77 -5.73 2.07 5.32
CA GLY A 77 -6.86 2.51 6.14
C GLY A 77 -7.60 3.69 5.52
N ILE A 78 -6.86 4.72 5.07
CA ILE A 78 -7.43 5.88 4.38
C ILE A 78 -8.07 5.46 3.05
N MET A 79 -7.42 4.61 2.28
CA MET A 79 -7.98 4.06 1.03
C MET A 79 -9.33 3.38 1.28
N ASN A 80 -9.40 2.52 2.30
CA ASN A 80 -10.63 1.83 2.68
C ASN A 80 -11.72 2.82 3.12
N ILE A 81 -11.39 3.87 3.86
CA ILE A 81 -12.37 4.91 4.24
C ILE A 81 -12.88 5.64 2.98
N ILE A 82 -11.99 6.02 2.07
CA ILE A 82 -12.34 6.71 0.83
C ILE A 82 -13.26 5.84 -0.04
N LEU A 83 -12.93 4.55 -0.23
CA LEU A 83 -13.77 3.63 -1.00
C LEU A 83 -15.14 3.47 -0.33
N ASN A 84 -15.19 3.17 0.96
CA ASN A 84 -16.46 2.99 1.67
C ASN A 84 -17.31 4.27 1.75
N THR A 85 -16.72 5.46 1.69
CA THR A 85 -17.46 6.73 1.78
C THR A 85 -17.80 7.36 0.42
N LEU A 86 -17.04 7.07 -0.65
CA LEU A 86 -17.24 7.68 -1.97
C LEU A 86 -17.64 6.68 -3.06
N GLY A 87 -17.44 5.38 -2.86
CA GLY A 87 -17.71 4.42 -3.91
C GLY A 87 -17.73 2.99 -3.40
N GLU A 88 -18.93 2.48 -3.10
CA GLU A 88 -19.30 1.09 -3.43
C GLU A 88 -20.76 0.69 -3.11
N GLU A 89 -21.68 1.62 -2.85
CA GLU A 89 -23.06 1.15 -2.61
C GLU A 89 -23.84 0.82 -3.89
N ASN A 90 -23.43 1.32 -5.08
CA ASN A 90 -24.32 1.28 -6.26
C ASN A 90 -23.70 0.91 -7.62
N ILE A 91 -22.41 0.58 -7.77
CA ILE A 91 -21.85 0.24 -9.10
C ILE A 91 -20.94 -0.97 -9.00
N LYS A 92 -21.37 -2.10 -9.57
CA LYS A 92 -20.52 -3.28 -9.78
C LYS A 92 -20.04 -3.27 -11.22
N ILE A 93 -18.72 -3.31 -11.43
CA ILE A 93 -18.12 -3.41 -12.76
C ILE A 93 -17.71 -4.85 -12.99
N GLU A 94 -18.32 -5.50 -13.99
CA GLU A 94 -18.02 -6.88 -14.36
C GLU A 94 -16.75 -6.95 -15.21
N SER A 95 -16.12 -8.12 -15.25
CA SER A 95 -14.83 -8.35 -15.91
C SER A 95 -14.83 -8.13 -17.43
N ASP A 96 -16.01 -7.95 -18.03
CA ASP A 96 -16.21 -7.64 -19.45
C ASP A 96 -16.36 -6.13 -19.72
N GLY A 97 -16.28 -5.28 -18.69
CA GLY A 97 -16.45 -3.83 -18.78
C GLY A 97 -17.90 -3.37 -18.72
N SER A 98 -18.86 -4.27 -18.51
CA SER A 98 -20.23 -3.89 -18.19
C SER A 98 -20.33 -3.42 -16.74
N TYR A 99 -21.23 -2.48 -16.46
CA TYR A 99 -21.48 -1.98 -15.11
C TYR A 99 -22.96 -2.15 -14.76
N THR A 100 -23.25 -2.76 -13.63
CA THR A 100 -24.61 -2.84 -13.07
C THR A 100 -24.75 -1.77 -12.00
N VAL A 101 -25.65 -0.81 -12.23
CA VAL A 101 -26.00 0.21 -11.23
C VAL A 101 -27.09 -0.37 -10.33
N GLY A 102 -26.87 -0.44 -9.02
CA GLY A 102 -27.91 -0.78 -8.05
C GLY A 102 -28.99 0.29 -8.05
N ASP A 103 -30.26 -0.12 -8.10
CA ASP A 103 -31.40 0.81 -8.15
C ASP A 103 -31.34 1.81 -6.98
N ILE A 104 -31.21 3.09 -7.32
CA ILE A 104 -31.27 4.20 -6.38
C ILE A 104 -32.73 4.32 -5.93
N LYS A 105 -33.01 3.99 -4.66
CA LYS A 105 -34.28 4.30 -4.02
C LYS A 105 -34.36 5.76 -3.60
#